data_AF-A0A0F9F874-F1
#
_entry.id   AF-A0A0F9F874-F1
#
_cell.length_a   1.000
_cell.length_b   1.000
_cell.length_c   1.000
_cell.angle_alpha   90.00
_cell.angle_beta   90.00
_cell.angle_gamma   90.00
#
_symmetry.space_group_name_H-M   'P 1'
#
loop_
_entity.id
_entity.type
_entity.pdbx_description
1 polymer ?
#
loop_
_entity_poly.entity_id
_entity_poly.type
_entity_poly.pdbx_seq_one_letter_code
_entity_poly.pdbx_strand_id
1 'polypeptide(L)'
;MPQVCLNIGAGSKPIEGYESIDHKNGKEGMPLKHADGSVDEIYASHVLEHFSHKDISSVVNHWATKLAPGGRLRIAVPDFEWICDNYRDGKPINVQGYVMGGHIDGDDSHHSIFDREELTELMVNAGLERVGTFQAEHDDCTQLDVSLNLQGFKPVKRLTEIGKTVALLSAPRFGPTIHMRCAIHAFSLLKIPYRVMQGVYWNQVLSSVIEEELKKDTEFIIMVDFDSVFDVQDVMELCRLMRAFPDADAICPMQMKRSDDVPLFGMPRT
;
A
#
# COMPACT_ATOMS: atom_id res chain seq x y z
N MET A 1 -11.59 -19.56 -0.77
CA MET A 1 -11.09 -20.08 -2.06
C MET A 1 -9.58 -20.26 -1.91
N PRO A 2 -8.92 -21.19 -2.63
CA PRO A 2 -7.46 -21.29 -2.58
C PRO A 2 -6.83 -19.98 -3.06
N GLN A 3 -5.75 -19.56 -2.39
CA GLN A 3 -5.01 -18.36 -2.73
C GLN A 3 -4.30 -18.55 -4.07
N VAL A 4 -4.38 -17.55 -4.97
CA VAL A 4 -3.73 -17.55 -6.28
C VAL A 4 -2.52 -16.62 -6.22
N CYS A 5 -1.32 -17.20 -6.14
CA CYS A 5 -0.05 -16.48 -6.12
C CYS A 5 0.77 -16.78 -7.37
N LEU A 6 1.37 -15.77 -8.01
CA LEU A 6 2.18 -15.91 -9.22
C LEU A 6 3.63 -15.51 -8.95
N ASN A 7 4.59 -16.34 -9.40
CA ASN A 7 6.01 -16.01 -9.42
C ASN A 7 6.43 -15.77 -10.88
N ILE A 8 6.59 -14.51 -11.26
CA ILE A 8 6.93 -14.07 -12.62
C ILE A 8 8.45 -13.98 -12.77
N GLY A 9 8.98 -14.58 -13.84
CA GLY A 9 10.42 -14.70 -14.04
C GLY A 9 11.06 -15.71 -13.10
N ALA A 10 10.32 -16.76 -12.74
CA ALA A 10 10.75 -17.74 -11.73
C ALA A 10 12.09 -18.42 -12.08
N GLY A 11 12.49 -18.45 -13.35
CA GLY A 11 13.69 -19.11 -13.84
C GLY A 11 13.74 -20.56 -13.36
N SER A 12 14.85 -20.90 -12.70
CA SER A 12 15.04 -22.22 -12.05
C SER A 12 14.68 -22.22 -10.56
N LYS A 13 14.06 -21.17 -10.03
CA LYS A 13 13.76 -20.95 -8.60
C LYS A 13 12.23 -20.88 -8.37
N PRO A 14 11.51 -22.01 -8.47
CA PRO A 14 10.09 -22.04 -8.12
C PRO A 14 9.90 -21.78 -6.62
N ILE A 15 8.79 -21.12 -6.27
CA ILE A 15 8.41 -20.85 -4.88
C ILE A 15 7.20 -21.72 -4.54
N GLU A 16 7.26 -22.43 -3.41
CA GLU A 16 6.15 -23.26 -2.95
C GLU A 16 4.88 -22.41 -2.75
N GLY A 17 3.75 -22.89 -3.28
CA GLY A 17 2.47 -22.16 -3.24
C GLY A 17 2.29 -21.09 -4.34
N TYR A 18 3.31 -20.85 -5.18
CA TYR A 18 3.23 -19.92 -6.30
C TYR A 18 3.18 -20.68 -7.64
N GLU A 19 2.33 -20.22 -8.55
CA GLU A 19 2.39 -20.62 -9.95
C GLU A 19 3.59 -19.93 -10.61
N SER A 20 4.57 -20.72 -11.08
CA SER A 20 5.70 -20.18 -11.85
C SER A 20 5.26 -19.76 -13.25
N ILE A 21 5.52 -18.51 -13.61
CA ILE A 21 5.31 -17.89 -14.92
C ILE A 21 6.68 -17.52 -15.47
N ASP A 22 7.14 -18.24 -16.49
CA ASP A 22 8.47 -18.02 -17.06
C ASP A 22 8.49 -18.32 -18.57
N HIS A 23 9.18 -17.48 -19.35
CA HIS A 23 9.31 -17.69 -20.79
C HIS A 23 9.90 -19.07 -21.12
N LYS A 24 10.85 -19.55 -20.32
CA LYS A 24 11.51 -20.87 -20.49
C LYS A 24 10.55 -22.04 -20.29
N ASN A 25 9.42 -21.84 -19.61
CA ASN A 25 8.36 -22.84 -19.44
C ASN A 25 7.14 -22.59 -20.34
N GLY A 26 7.23 -21.63 -21.29
CA GLY A 26 6.18 -21.30 -22.24
C GLY A 26 5.05 -20.45 -21.67
N LYS A 27 5.26 -19.81 -20.51
CA LYS A 27 4.30 -18.87 -19.90
C LYS A 27 4.89 -17.46 -19.88
N GLU A 28 4.26 -16.57 -20.64
CA GLU A 28 4.67 -15.18 -20.68
C GLU A 28 4.22 -14.41 -19.45
N GLY A 29 5.13 -13.60 -18.88
CA GLY A 29 4.81 -12.62 -17.83
C GLY A 29 3.93 -11.46 -18.32
N MET A 30 3.81 -11.29 -19.65
CA MET A 30 2.96 -10.32 -20.32
C MET A 30 2.51 -10.84 -21.71
N PRO A 31 1.20 -11.06 -21.95
CA PRO A 31 0.08 -10.94 -21.03
C PRO A 31 -0.13 -12.21 -20.17
N LEU A 32 -0.30 -12.02 -18.87
CA LEU A 32 -0.86 -13.05 -17.97
C LEU A 32 -2.27 -13.51 -18.41
N LYS A 33 -2.51 -14.82 -18.39
CA LYS A 33 -3.77 -15.47 -18.82
C LYS A 33 -4.87 -15.46 -17.74
N HIS A 34 -4.55 -15.02 -16.54
CA HIS A 34 -5.47 -14.96 -15.40
C HIS A 34 -6.54 -13.88 -15.61
N ALA A 35 -7.69 -14.05 -14.95
CA ALA A 35 -8.75 -13.05 -15.01
C ALA A 35 -8.36 -11.79 -14.23
N ASP A 36 -8.94 -10.65 -14.61
CA ASP A 36 -8.75 -9.42 -13.85
C ASP A 36 -9.43 -9.57 -12.48
N GLY A 37 -8.78 -9.10 -11.41
CA GLY A 37 -9.36 -9.21 -10.07
C GLY A 37 -9.28 -10.60 -9.44
N SER A 38 -8.47 -11.54 -9.96
CA SER A 38 -8.47 -12.94 -9.51
C SER A 38 -7.17 -13.41 -8.87
N VAL A 39 -6.11 -12.59 -8.83
CA VAL A 39 -4.79 -12.99 -8.31
C VAL A 39 -4.57 -12.35 -6.94
N ASP A 40 -4.30 -13.13 -5.90
CA ASP A 40 -4.09 -12.59 -4.56
C ASP A 40 -2.71 -11.96 -4.42
N GLU A 41 -1.70 -12.54 -5.09
CA GLU A 41 -0.33 -12.04 -5.04
C GLU A 41 0.43 -12.24 -6.36
N ILE A 42 1.19 -11.23 -6.77
CA ILE A 42 2.18 -11.32 -7.83
C ILE A 42 3.54 -10.98 -7.24
N TYR A 43 4.49 -11.88 -7.40
CA TYR A 43 5.88 -11.71 -7.06
C TYR A 43 6.70 -11.70 -8.35
N ALA A 44 7.48 -10.64 -8.57
CA ALA A 44 8.28 -10.40 -9.76
C ALA A 44 9.69 -9.98 -9.32
N SER A 45 10.60 -10.96 -9.21
CA SER A 45 11.99 -10.71 -8.81
C SER A 45 12.92 -10.70 -10.01
N HIS A 46 13.54 -9.55 -10.27
CA HIS A 46 14.55 -9.34 -11.32
C HIS A 46 14.03 -9.82 -12.70
N VAL A 47 12.84 -9.34 -13.06
CA VAL A 47 12.16 -9.62 -14.33
C VAL A 47 11.64 -8.36 -15.02
N LEU A 48 11.37 -7.29 -14.28
CA LEU A 48 10.77 -6.07 -14.84
C LEU A 48 11.78 -5.32 -15.72
N GLU A 49 13.05 -5.33 -15.34
CA GLU A 49 14.18 -4.73 -16.06
C GLU A 49 14.43 -5.34 -17.44
N HIS A 50 13.96 -6.56 -17.68
CA HIS A 50 14.02 -7.23 -18.98
C HIS A 50 12.96 -6.71 -19.96
N PHE A 51 11.97 -5.93 -19.49
CA PHE A 51 11.07 -5.23 -20.39
C PHE A 51 11.68 -3.90 -20.84
N SER A 52 11.37 -3.54 -22.09
CA SER A 52 11.67 -2.21 -22.65
C SER A 52 11.11 -1.11 -21.75
N HIS A 53 11.91 -0.08 -21.45
CA HIS A 53 11.46 1.11 -20.72
C HIS A 53 10.23 1.81 -21.33
N LYS A 54 9.88 1.52 -22.60
CA LYS A 54 8.64 2.02 -23.23
C LYS A 54 7.38 1.26 -22.79
N ASP A 55 7.55 0.03 -22.31
CA ASP A 55 6.47 -0.91 -22.04
C ASP A 55 6.24 -1.14 -20.54
N ILE A 56 7.17 -0.71 -19.67
CA ILE A 56 7.11 -0.90 -18.21
C ILE A 56 5.78 -0.45 -17.59
N SER A 57 5.24 0.71 -18.01
CA SER A 57 3.95 1.21 -17.51
C SER A 57 2.81 0.28 -17.88
N SER A 58 2.83 -0.29 -19.08
CA SER A 58 1.81 -1.24 -19.54
C SER A 58 1.93 -2.58 -18.81
N VAL A 59 3.16 -3.03 -18.52
CA VAL A 59 3.45 -4.27 -17.79
C VAL A 59 2.96 -4.17 -16.35
N VAL A 60 3.38 -3.13 -15.60
CA VAL A 60 2.99 -2.94 -14.19
C VAL A 60 1.47 -2.74 -14.07
N ASN A 61 0.86 -1.97 -14.98
CA ASN A 61 -0.60 -1.81 -15.02
C ASN A 61 -1.30 -3.15 -15.28
N HIS A 62 -0.81 -3.96 -16.22
CA HIS A 62 -1.36 -5.30 -16.48
C HIS A 62 -1.27 -6.20 -15.25
N TRP A 63 -0.15 -6.22 -14.54
CA TRP A 63 -0.04 -6.97 -13.29
C TRP A 63 -1.03 -6.47 -12.22
N ALA A 64 -1.14 -5.15 -12.04
CA ALA A 64 -2.09 -4.55 -11.09
C ALA A 64 -3.56 -4.84 -11.43
N THR A 65 -3.93 -4.96 -12.72
CA THR A 65 -5.31 -5.32 -13.10
C THR A 65 -5.65 -6.77 -12.74
N LYS A 66 -4.69 -7.69 -12.82
CA LYS A 66 -4.86 -9.10 -12.41
C LYS A 66 -5.09 -9.29 -10.93
N LEU A 67 -4.52 -8.42 -10.10
CA LEU A 67 -4.70 -8.51 -8.65
C LEU A 67 -6.18 -8.43 -8.25
N ALA A 68 -6.60 -9.28 -7.31
CA ALA A 68 -7.85 -9.17 -6.59
C ALA A 68 -7.84 -7.91 -5.70
N PRO A 69 -9.00 -7.34 -5.33
CA PRO A 69 -9.05 -6.23 -4.38
C PRO A 69 -8.34 -6.60 -3.07
N GLY A 70 -7.40 -5.77 -2.62
CA GLY A 70 -6.53 -6.06 -1.47
C GLY A 70 -5.31 -6.93 -1.80
N GLY A 71 -5.22 -7.49 -3.01
CA GLY A 71 -4.09 -8.28 -3.47
C GLY A 71 -2.80 -7.45 -3.59
N ARG A 72 -1.65 -8.12 -3.59
CA ARG A 72 -0.33 -7.49 -3.49
C ARG A 72 0.54 -7.75 -4.72
N LEU A 73 1.23 -6.71 -5.19
CA LEU A 73 2.32 -6.81 -6.16
C LEU A 73 3.65 -6.54 -5.44
N ARG A 74 4.59 -7.47 -5.54
CA ARG A 74 5.98 -7.33 -5.09
C ARG A 74 6.89 -7.33 -6.31
N ILE A 75 7.68 -6.27 -6.46
CA ILE A 75 8.66 -6.10 -7.52
C ILE A 75 10.03 -5.93 -6.90
N ALA A 76 11.01 -6.67 -7.40
CA ALA A 76 12.42 -6.44 -7.13
C ALA A 76 13.18 -6.22 -8.43
N VAL A 77 14.04 -5.21 -8.45
CA VAL A 77 14.85 -4.79 -9.60
C VAL A 77 16.23 -4.31 -9.11
N PRO A 78 17.24 -4.22 -9.98
CA PRO A 78 18.50 -3.56 -9.64
C PRO A 78 18.28 -2.10 -9.22
N ASP A 79 18.80 -1.73 -8.06
CA ASP A 79 18.74 -0.39 -7.47
C ASP A 79 19.80 0.51 -8.12
N PHE A 80 19.37 1.38 -9.04
CA PHE A 80 20.28 2.25 -9.76
C PHE A 80 20.94 3.31 -8.86
N GLU A 81 20.26 3.78 -7.81
CA GLU A 81 20.82 4.72 -6.85
C GLU A 81 21.97 4.07 -6.08
N TRP A 82 21.76 2.84 -5.59
CA TRP A 82 22.81 2.04 -4.96
C TRP A 82 23.99 1.81 -5.91
N ILE A 83 23.75 1.48 -7.18
CA ILE A 83 24.82 1.27 -8.18
C ILE A 83 25.63 2.56 -8.36
N CYS A 84 24.97 3.71 -8.50
CA CYS A 84 25.61 5.00 -8.70
C CYS A 84 26.48 5.39 -7.50
N ASP A 85 25.97 5.23 -6.28
CA ASP A 85 26.69 5.55 -5.05
C ASP A 85 27.93 4.68 -4.88
N ASN A 86 27.79 3.35 -5.05
CA ASN A 86 28.91 2.43 -4.91
C ASN A 86 29.96 2.60 -6.03
N TYR A 87 29.53 2.94 -7.25
CA TYR A 87 30.43 3.30 -8.33
C TYR A 87 31.20 4.58 -8.03
N ARG A 88 30.50 5.64 -7.58
CA ARG A 88 31.09 6.94 -7.21
C ARG A 88 32.10 6.79 -6.07
N ASP A 89 31.81 5.92 -5.11
CA ASP A 89 32.68 5.60 -3.97
C ASP A 89 33.88 4.72 -4.36
N GLY A 90 34.00 4.32 -5.63
CA GLY A 90 35.10 3.51 -6.14
C GLY A 90 35.08 2.06 -5.64
N LYS A 91 33.93 1.54 -5.19
CA LYS A 91 33.82 0.15 -4.77
C LYS A 91 33.88 -0.79 -5.98
N PRO A 92 34.48 -1.98 -5.84
CA PRO A 92 34.64 -2.94 -6.93
C PRO A 92 33.32 -3.70 -7.19
N ILE A 93 32.33 -3.03 -7.76
CA ILE A 93 31.02 -3.60 -8.10
C ILE A 93 30.90 -3.94 -9.60
N ASN A 94 30.00 -4.87 -9.94
CA ASN A 94 29.74 -5.26 -11.33
C ASN A 94 28.75 -4.31 -12.02
N VAL A 95 29.17 -3.07 -12.29
CA VAL A 95 28.30 -2.04 -12.88
C VAL A 95 27.67 -2.49 -14.20
N GLN A 96 28.45 -3.11 -15.10
CA GLN A 96 27.93 -3.55 -16.39
C GLN A 96 26.85 -4.63 -16.23
N GLY A 97 27.09 -5.63 -15.37
CA GLY A 97 26.10 -6.67 -15.12
C GLY A 97 24.81 -6.13 -14.49
N TYR A 98 24.91 -5.21 -13.54
CA TYR A 98 23.73 -4.65 -12.90
C TYR A 98 22.92 -3.73 -13.82
N VAL A 99 23.58 -2.93 -14.67
CA VAL A 99 22.91 -1.96 -15.54
C VAL A 99 22.45 -2.57 -16.86
N MET A 100 23.23 -3.49 -17.44
CA MET A 100 23.02 -3.99 -18.80
C MET A 100 22.54 -5.46 -18.85
N GLY A 101 22.50 -6.16 -17.72
CA GLY A 101 22.25 -7.60 -17.63
C GLY A 101 23.55 -8.42 -17.69
N GLY A 102 23.47 -9.70 -17.33
CA GLY A 102 24.62 -10.61 -17.30
C GLY A 102 25.03 -11.15 -18.68
N HIS A 103 24.14 -11.07 -19.66
CA HIS A 103 24.30 -11.55 -21.04
C HIS A 103 24.71 -13.04 -21.10
N ILE A 104 24.27 -13.82 -20.10
CA ILE A 104 24.54 -15.26 -20.01
C ILE A 104 23.77 -16.01 -21.11
N ASP A 105 22.55 -15.57 -21.42
CA ASP A 105 21.73 -16.07 -22.51
C ASP A 105 20.98 -14.92 -23.23
N GLY A 106 20.11 -15.27 -24.18
CA GLY A 106 19.38 -14.28 -24.99
C GLY A 106 18.33 -13.48 -24.21
N ASP A 107 17.98 -13.91 -23.00
CA ASP A 107 16.96 -13.28 -22.16
C ASP A 107 17.60 -12.42 -21.04
N ASP A 108 18.89 -12.64 -20.74
CA ASP A 108 19.64 -11.95 -19.69
C ASP A 108 20.20 -10.58 -20.13
N SER A 109 19.34 -9.72 -20.67
CA SER A 109 19.64 -8.33 -21.05
C SER A 109 18.66 -7.37 -20.41
N HIS A 110 19.16 -6.31 -19.76
CA HIS A 110 18.32 -5.27 -19.17
C HIS A 110 18.00 -4.18 -20.21
N HIS A 111 16.73 -3.77 -20.25
CA HIS A 111 16.17 -2.79 -21.18
C HIS A 111 15.47 -1.61 -20.49
N SER A 112 15.43 -1.63 -19.16
CA SER A 112 14.99 -0.57 -18.28
C SER A 112 15.85 -0.52 -17.01
N ILE A 113 15.84 0.63 -16.34
CA ILE A 113 16.60 0.95 -15.13
C ILE A 113 15.61 1.54 -14.14
N PHE A 114 15.81 1.34 -12.84
CA PHE A 114 14.91 1.85 -11.82
C PHE A 114 15.67 2.41 -10.62
N ASP A 115 15.16 3.52 -10.09
CA ASP A 115 15.37 3.93 -8.72
C ASP A 115 14.07 3.82 -7.91
N ARG A 116 14.13 4.20 -6.63
CA ARG A 116 12.97 4.17 -5.74
C ARG A 116 11.83 5.08 -6.21
N GLU A 117 12.15 6.25 -6.73
CA GLU A 117 11.15 7.24 -7.14
C GLU A 117 10.39 6.74 -8.37
N GLU A 118 11.12 6.36 -9.42
CA GLU A 118 10.54 5.83 -10.66
C GLU A 118 9.69 4.58 -10.43
N LEU A 119 10.19 3.61 -9.65
CA LEU A 119 9.40 2.41 -9.36
C LEU A 119 8.16 2.71 -8.51
N THR A 120 8.26 3.63 -7.54
CA THR A 120 7.11 4.08 -6.75
C THR A 120 6.07 4.75 -7.64
N GLU A 121 6.48 5.66 -8.51
CA GLU A 121 5.58 6.34 -9.45
C GLU A 121 4.88 5.34 -10.39
N LEU A 122 5.62 4.37 -10.93
CA LEU A 122 5.04 3.31 -11.77
C LEU A 122 3.96 2.51 -11.03
N MET A 123 4.22 2.13 -9.78
CA MET A 123 3.25 1.40 -8.96
C MET A 123 2.01 2.24 -8.62
N VAL A 124 2.20 3.50 -8.23
CA VAL A 124 1.10 4.43 -7.93
C VAL A 124 0.25 4.71 -9.18
N ASN A 125 0.89 4.95 -10.33
CA ASN A 125 0.20 5.18 -11.61
C ASN A 125 -0.57 3.94 -12.10
N ALA A 126 -0.13 2.74 -11.73
CA ALA A 126 -0.88 1.49 -11.94
C ALA A 126 -2.08 1.32 -10.97
N GLY A 127 -2.32 2.30 -10.10
CA GLY A 127 -3.42 2.30 -9.14
C GLY A 127 -3.15 1.47 -7.89
N LEU A 128 -1.89 1.18 -7.58
CA LEU A 128 -1.50 0.53 -6.33
C LEU A 128 -1.36 1.57 -5.22
N GLU A 129 -1.75 1.17 -4.02
CA GLU A 129 -1.63 1.95 -2.80
C GLU A 129 -0.68 1.25 -1.82
N ARG A 130 -0.33 1.94 -0.73
CA ARG A 130 0.55 1.40 0.33
C ARG A 130 1.88 0.92 -0.23
N VAL A 131 2.45 1.69 -1.15
CA VAL A 131 3.75 1.39 -1.75
C VAL A 131 4.84 1.55 -0.69
N GLY A 132 5.65 0.52 -0.50
CA GLY A 132 6.69 0.50 0.51
C GLY A 132 7.68 -0.63 0.29
N THR A 133 8.72 -0.70 1.11
CA THR A 133 9.73 -1.77 1.01
C THR A 133 9.23 -3.09 1.57
N PHE A 134 9.70 -4.21 1.02
CA PHE A 134 9.55 -5.54 1.62
C PHE A 134 10.91 -6.19 1.84
N GLN A 135 10.98 -7.12 2.81
CA GLN A 135 12.18 -7.90 3.10
C GLN A 135 12.21 -9.16 2.24
N ALA A 136 13.40 -9.63 1.88
CA ALA A 136 13.56 -10.88 1.15
C ALA A 136 13.04 -12.06 1.97
N GLU A 137 12.10 -12.81 1.40
CA GLU A 137 11.47 -13.99 2.03
C GLU A 137 11.82 -15.30 1.31
N HIS A 138 12.46 -15.18 0.14
CA HIS A 138 12.78 -16.29 -0.76
C HIS A 138 14.29 -16.31 -1.03
N ASP A 139 14.82 -17.49 -1.36
CA ASP A 139 16.21 -17.65 -1.78
C ASP A 139 16.37 -17.23 -3.24
N ASP A 140 16.40 -15.92 -3.50
CA ASP A 140 16.55 -15.32 -4.83
C ASP A 140 17.31 -13.98 -4.80
N CYS A 141 17.27 -13.25 -5.92
CA CYS A 141 18.00 -12.00 -6.09
C CYS A 141 17.53 -10.88 -5.16
N THR A 142 16.39 -11.02 -4.48
CA THR A 142 15.91 -10.00 -3.51
C THR A 142 16.80 -9.86 -2.28
N GLN A 143 17.67 -10.83 -2.03
CA GLN A 143 18.66 -10.81 -0.94
C GLN A 143 19.93 -10.04 -1.30
N LEU A 144 20.13 -9.67 -2.57
CA LEU A 144 21.32 -8.94 -3.00
C LEU A 144 21.28 -7.50 -2.49
N ASP A 145 22.42 -6.96 -2.07
CA ASP A 145 22.54 -5.57 -1.60
C ASP A 145 22.08 -4.55 -2.65
N VAL A 146 22.23 -4.90 -3.92
CA VAL A 146 21.82 -4.06 -5.07
C VAL A 146 20.31 -4.16 -5.36
N SER A 147 19.53 -4.95 -4.62
CA SER A 147 18.12 -5.16 -4.94
C SER A 147 17.22 -4.09 -4.31
N LEU A 148 16.49 -3.36 -5.16
CA LEU A 148 15.39 -2.49 -4.75
C LEU A 148 14.10 -3.30 -4.69
N ASN A 149 13.61 -3.53 -3.47
CA ASN A 149 12.44 -4.37 -3.22
C ASN A 149 11.23 -3.51 -2.80
N LEU A 150 10.26 -3.30 -3.71
CA LEU A 150 9.03 -2.56 -3.42
C LEU A 150 7.78 -3.45 -3.55
N GLN A 151 6.84 -3.23 -2.64
CA GLN A 151 5.51 -3.85 -2.66
C GLN A 151 4.44 -2.78 -2.70
N GLY A 152 3.31 -3.08 -3.34
CA GLY A 152 2.13 -2.24 -3.38
C GLY A 152 0.88 -3.10 -3.44
N PHE A 153 -0.26 -2.53 -3.08
CA PHE A 153 -1.49 -3.27 -2.91
C PHE A 153 -2.59 -2.69 -3.77
N LYS A 154 -3.35 -3.56 -4.42
CA LYS A 154 -4.57 -3.15 -5.08
C LYS A 154 -5.56 -2.63 -4.03
N PRO A 155 -6.19 -1.47 -4.25
CA PRO A 155 -7.19 -0.96 -3.33
C PRO A 155 -8.25 -2.03 -3.05
N VAL A 156 -8.53 -2.28 -1.77
CA VAL A 156 -9.73 -3.03 -1.39
C VAL A 156 -10.93 -2.26 -1.97
N LYS A 157 -11.88 -2.96 -2.59
CA LYS A 157 -13.07 -2.32 -3.19
C LYS A 157 -13.66 -1.31 -2.21
N ARG A 158 -14.20 -0.22 -2.77
CA ARG A 158 -14.98 0.79 -2.05
C ARG A 158 -15.87 0.09 -1.03
N LEU A 159 -15.77 0.48 0.25
CA LEU A 159 -16.59 -0.08 1.32
C LEU A 159 -18.05 -0.08 0.87
N THR A 160 -18.65 -1.25 0.65
CA THR A 160 -20.09 -1.35 0.34
C THR A 160 -20.92 -1.34 1.61
N GLU A 161 -20.33 -1.78 2.72
CA GLU A 161 -20.98 -1.83 4.02
C GLU A 161 -20.01 -1.32 5.10
N ILE A 162 -20.47 -0.32 5.83
CA ILE A 162 -19.88 0.12 7.09
C ILE A 162 -20.30 -0.93 8.09
N GLY A 163 -19.32 -1.67 8.64
CA GLY A 163 -19.62 -2.76 9.58
C GLY A 163 -20.11 -2.24 10.92
N LYS A 164 -19.83 -2.93 12.03
CA LYS A 164 -20.34 -2.54 13.36
C LYS A 164 -19.55 -1.35 13.91
N THR A 165 -19.75 -0.18 13.32
CA THR A 165 -19.00 1.04 13.60
C THR A 165 -19.82 2.00 14.44
N VAL A 166 -19.21 2.64 15.43
CA VAL A 166 -19.81 3.73 16.22
C VAL A 166 -18.92 4.96 16.16
N ALA A 167 -19.51 6.13 16.02
CA ALA A 167 -18.77 7.39 16.10
C ALA A 167 -18.93 8.06 17.46
N LEU A 168 -17.82 8.52 18.04
CA LEU A 168 -17.76 9.23 19.30
C LEU A 168 -17.29 10.65 19.03
N LEU A 169 -18.19 11.61 19.20
CA LEU A 169 -17.96 13.01 18.87
C LEU A 169 -17.78 13.79 20.17
N SER A 170 -16.64 14.45 20.31
CA SER A 170 -16.55 15.48 21.33
C SER A 170 -17.34 16.71 20.88
N ALA A 171 -18.05 17.35 21.80
CA ALA A 171 -18.79 18.57 21.50
C ALA A 171 -18.69 19.59 22.64
N PRO A 172 -18.42 20.86 22.34
CA PRO A 172 -18.56 21.93 23.30
C PRO A 172 -20.04 22.25 23.49
N ARG A 173 -20.38 22.95 24.60
CA ARG A 173 -21.73 23.49 24.80
C ARG A 173 -22.10 24.54 23.75
N PHE A 174 -21.10 25.26 23.23
CA PHE A 174 -21.22 26.26 22.19
C PHE A 174 -20.05 26.08 21.22
N GLY A 175 -20.31 26.01 19.91
CA GLY A 175 -19.25 25.78 18.93
C GLY A 175 -19.70 25.88 17.48
N PRO A 176 -18.76 25.68 16.54
CA PRO A 176 -19.04 25.75 15.11
C PRO A 176 -20.09 24.73 14.67
N THR A 177 -21.10 25.17 13.92
CA THR A 177 -22.15 24.28 13.40
C THR A 177 -21.67 23.39 12.26
N ILE A 178 -20.54 23.72 11.63
CA ILE A 178 -20.00 22.97 10.48
C ILE A 178 -19.64 21.53 10.85
N HIS A 179 -19.00 21.32 12.01
CA HIS A 179 -18.66 19.99 12.52
C HIS A 179 -19.92 19.11 12.65
N MET A 180 -20.95 19.63 13.33
CA MET A 180 -22.22 18.92 13.50
C MET A 180 -22.92 18.66 12.16
N ARG A 181 -22.81 19.57 11.18
CA ARG A 181 -23.35 19.34 9.83
C ARG A 181 -22.62 18.20 9.11
N CYS A 182 -21.29 18.15 9.19
CA CYS A 182 -20.48 17.05 8.64
C CYS A 182 -20.89 15.71 9.27
N ALA A 183 -20.93 15.65 10.60
CA ALA A 183 -21.35 14.46 11.34
C ALA A 183 -22.76 13.99 10.98
N ILE A 184 -23.75 14.89 11.02
CA ILE A 184 -25.13 14.56 10.69
C ILE A 184 -25.21 14.02 9.25
N HIS A 185 -24.55 14.67 8.30
CA HIS A 185 -24.59 14.26 6.90
C HIS A 185 -23.91 12.90 6.68
N ALA A 186 -22.66 12.75 7.12
CA ALA A 186 -21.86 11.56 6.87
C ALA A 186 -22.41 10.33 7.60
N PHE A 187 -22.64 10.43 8.92
CA PHE A 187 -23.06 9.29 9.72
C PHE A 187 -24.50 8.86 9.42
N SER A 188 -25.39 9.77 9.03
CA SER A 188 -26.75 9.38 8.61
C SER A 188 -26.75 8.61 7.29
N LEU A 189 -25.97 9.04 6.30
CA LEU A 189 -25.85 8.33 5.02
C LEU A 189 -25.22 6.95 5.18
N LEU A 190 -24.21 6.85 6.04
CA LEU A 190 -23.49 5.63 6.34
C LEU A 190 -24.19 4.74 7.39
N LYS A 191 -25.30 5.22 7.98
CA LYS A 191 -26.04 4.56 9.06
C LYS A 191 -25.16 4.22 10.27
N ILE A 192 -24.18 5.06 10.56
CA ILE A 192 -23.31 4.94 11.74
C ILE A 192 -24.03 5.57 12.94
N PRO A 193 -24.31 4.82 14.02
CA PRO A 193 -24.74 5.42 15.27
C PRO A 193 -23.62 6.30 15.83
N TYR A 194 -23.97 7.44 16.43
CA TYR A 194 -22.99 8.30 17.06
C TYR A 194 -23.42 8.77 18.44
N ARG A 195 -22.43 8.95 19.33
CA ARG A 195 -22.59 9.51 20.67
C ARG A 195 -21.90 10.85 20.74
N VAL A 196 -22.61 11.85 21.26
CA VAL A 196 -22.07 13.18 21.50
C VAL A 196 -21.67 13.29 22.97
N MET A 197 -20.42 13.67 23.21
CA MET A 197 -19.81 13.71 24.52
C MET A 197 -19.53 15.15 24.93
N GLN A 198 -19.82 15.49 26.17
CA GLN A 198 -19.56 16.80 26.76
C GLN A 198 -18.94 16.65 28.14
N GLY A 199 -17.99 17.50 28.49
CA GLY A 199 -17.41 17.52 29.83
C GLY A 199 -16.22 18.46 29.94
N VAL A 200 -15.88 18.85 31.18
CA VAL A 200 -14.72 19.70 31.46
C VAL A 200 -13.41 18.90 31.37
N TYR A 201 -13.47 17.59 31.61
CA TYR A 201 -12.31 16.69 31.57
C TYR A 201 -12.39 15.79 30.32
N TRP A 202 -11.93 16.32 29.18
CA TRP A 202 -12.02 15.65 27.87
C TRP A 202 -11.46 14.22 27.90
N ASN A 203 -10.25 14.02 28.44
CA ASN A 203 -9.62 12.70 28.55
C ASN A 203 -10.48 11.68 29.30
N GLN A 204 -11.05 12.06 30.46
CA GLN A 204 -11.85 11.13 31.27
C GLN A 204 -13.14 10.72 30.54
N VAL A 205 -13.80 11.68 29.89
CA VAL A 205 -15.02 11.42 29.14
C VAL A 205 -14.73 10.48 27.97
N LEU A 206 -13.66 10.74 27.21
CA LEU A 206 -13.28 9.87 26.10
C LEU A 206 -12.93 8.46 26.56
N SER A 207 -12.08 8.31 27.59
CA SER A 207 -11.68 7.00 28.10
C SER A 207 -12.89 6.18 28.57
N SER A 208 -13.80 6.77 29.35
CA SER A 208 -14.98 6.02 29.80
C SER A 208 -15.88 5.59 28.65
N VAL A 209 -16.11 6.44 27.65
CA VAL A 209 -16.99 6.09 26.53
C VAL A 209 -16.34 5.04 25.62
N ILE A 210 -15.03 5.12 25.38
CA ILE A 210 -14.29 4.08 24.66
C ILE A 210 -14.40 2.74 25.39
N GLU A 211 -14.16 2.70 26.70
CA GLU A 211 -14.29 1.48 27.51
C GLU A 211 -15.72 0.91 27.51
N GLU A 212 -16.75 1.76 27.43
CA GLU A 212 -18.13 1.31 27.26
C GLU A 212 -18.39 0.67 25.90
N GLU A 213 -17.87 1.24 24.81
CA GLU A 213 -18.07 0.71 23.46
C GLU A 213 -17.23 -0.55 23.20
N LEU A 214 -16.05 -0.68 23.80
CA LEU A 214 -15.21 -1.88 23.74
C LEU A 214 -15.85 -3.10 24.42
N LYS A 215 -16.82 -2.89 25.33
CA LYS A 215 -17.61 -3.97 25.94
C LYS A 215 -18.73 -4.50 25.03
N LYS A 216 -18.96 -3.84 23.89
CA LYS A 216 -19.99 -4.22 22.91
C LYS A 216 -19.35 -4.92 21.71
N ASP A 217 -20.20 -5.46 20.84
CA ASP A 217 -19.82 -6.04 19.56
C ASP A 217 -19.59 -4.94 18.51
N THR A 218 -18.57 -4.12 18.77
CA THR A 218 -18.15 -2.98 17.94
C THR A 218 -16.89 -3.38 17.17
N GLU A 219 -16.94 -3.29 15.84
CA GLU A 219 -15.79 -3.51 14.95
C GLU A 219 -14.86 -2.30 14.97
N PHE A 220 -15.39 -1.08 14.79
CA PHE A 220 -14.59 0.14 14.76
C PHE A 220 -15.21 1.26 15.59
N ILE A 221 -14.35 2.04 16.24
CA ILE A 221 -14.71 3.28 16.92
C ILE A 221 -14.09 4.44 16.13
N ILE A 222 -14.94 5.33 15.60
CA ILE A 222 -14.49 6.57 14.95
C ILE A 222 -14.51 7.68 15.99
N MET A 223 -13.35 8.26 16.29
CA MET A 223 -13.24 9.41 17.18
C MET A 223 -13.21 10.69 16.35
N VAL A 224 -14.02 11.68 16.73
CA VAL A 224 -14.06 12.96 16.03
C VAL A 224 -13.94 14.12 17.03
N ASP A 225 -12.95 14.99 16.78
CA ASP A 225 -12.78 16.21 17.56
C ASP A 225 -13.80 17.27 17.13
N PHE A 226 -14.16 18.17 18.05
CA PHE A 226 -15.29 19.09 17.87
C PHE A 226 -15.11 20.13 16.77
N ASP A 227 -13.87 20.33 16.29
CA ASP A 227 -13.51 21.25 15.22
C ASP A 227 -13.14 20.52 13.90
N SER A 228 -13.33 19.20 13.85
CA SER A 228 -13.07 18.40 12.65
C SER A 228 -14.10 18.69 11.55
N VAL A 229 -13.60 18.87 10.33
CA VAL A 229 -14.39 19.00 9.09
C VAL A 229 -14.04 17.81 8.19
N PHE A 230 -15.07 17.10 7.73
CA PHE A 230 -14.93 15.86 6.98
C PHE A 230 -16.18 15.58 6.14
N ASP A 231 -16.09 14.65 5.21
CA ASP A 231 -17.21 14.16 4.41
C ASP A 231 -17.43 12.63 4.52
N VAL A 232 -18.31 12.10 3.68
CA VAL A 232 -18.65 10.67 3.64
C VAL A 232 -17.46 9.81 3.19
N GLN A 233 -16.68 10.30 2.24
CA GLN A 233 -15.52 9.57 1.70
C GLN A 233 -14.43 9.46 2.75
N ASP A 234 -14.18 10.50 3.55
CA ASP A 234 -13.19 10.45 4.63
C ASP A 234 -13.50 9.31 5.62
N VAL A 235 -14.76 9.19 6.03
CA VAL A 235 -15.21 8.12 6.95
C VAL A 235 -15.07 6.74 6.32
N MET A 236 -15.49 6.60 5.06
CA MET A 236 -15.36 5.33 4.33
C MET A 236 -13.89 4.93 4.19
N GLU A 237 -13.01 5.89 3.96
CA GLU A 237 -11.58 5.67 3.76
C GLU A 237 -10.91 5.22 5.06
N LEU A 238 -11.21 5.86 6.20
CA LEU A 238 -10.72 5.42 7.50
C LEU A 238 -11.14 3.98 7.82
N CYS A 239 -12.41 3.63 7.58
CA CYS A 239 -12.90 2.26 7.75
C CYS A 239 -12.22 1.28 6.79
N ARG A 240 -11.95 1.70 5.54
CA ARG A 240 -11.26 0.87 4.54
C ARG A 240 -9.82 0.60 4.98
N LEU A 241 -9.12 1.62 5.45
CA LEU A 241 -7.76 1.54 5.94
C LEU A 241 -7.67 0.66 7.20
N MET A 242 -8.57 0.81 8.18
CA MET A 242 -8.56 -0.06 9.37
C MET A 242 -8.74 -1.54 9.01
N ARG A 243 -9.59 -1.85 8.02
CA ARG A 243 -9.71 -3.24 7.51
C ARG A 243 -8.47 -3.71 6.77
N ALA A 244 -7.81 -2.79 6.07
CA ALA A 244 -6.61 -3.09 5.31
C ALA A 244 -5.37 -3.29 6.21
N PHE A 245 -5.41 -2.79 7.46
CA PHE A 245 -4.37 -2.91 8.47
C PHE A 245 -4.95 -3.49 9.78
N PRO A 246 -5.27 -4.79 9.84
CA PRO A 246 -5.90 -5.40 11.02
C PRO A 246 -5.03 -5.34 12.28
N ASP A 247 -3.71 -5.17 12.13
CA ASP A 247 -2.76 -5.04 13.24
C ASP A 247 -2.60 -3.59 13.73
N ALA A 248 -3.22 -2.61 13.06
CA ALA A 248 -3.17 -1.23 13.51
C ALA A 248 -4.18 -1.02 14.65
N ASP A 249 -3.71 -0.48 15.78
CA ASP A 249 -4.59 -0.10 16.90
C ASP A 249 -5.43 1.14 16.57
N ALA A 250 -4.89 2.05 15.75
CA ALA A 250 -5.55 3.28 15.34
C ALA A 250 -5.01 3.79 14.00
N ILE A 251 -5.89 4.41 13.21
CA ILE A 251 -5.55 5.14 11.98
C ILE A 251 -6.18 6.53 12.07
N CYS A 252 -5.41 7.56 11.73
CA CYS A 252 -5.87 8.93 11.71
C CYS A 252 -5.45 9.65 10.42
N PRO A 253 -6.23 10.65 9.97
CA PRO A 253 -5.81 11.47 8.84
C PRO A 253 -4.57 12.29 9.22
N MET A 254 -3.59 12.33 8.32
CA MET A 254 -2.41 13.18 8.50
C MET A 254 -2.83 14.65 8.35
N GLN A 255 -2.79 15.40 9.45
CA GLN A 255 -3.09 16.82 9.45
C GLN A 255 -1.84 17.62 9.07
N MET A 256 -1.98 18.59 8.17
CA MET A 256 -0.91 19.53 7.84
C MET A 256 -0.94 20.73 8.78
N LYS A 257 0.23 21.27 9.13
CA LYS A 257 0.29 22.57 9.79
C LYS A 257 -0.23 23.65 8.84
N ARG A 258 -0.88 24.66 9.42
CA ARG A 258 -1.33 25.84 8.63
C ARG A 258 -0.16 26.76 8.24
N SER A 259 0.97 26.65 8.93
CA SER A 259 2.12 27.55 8.81
C SER A 259 3.18 27.07 7.83
N ASP A 260 3.23 25.77 7.54
CA ASP A 260 4.31 25.14 6.78
C ASP A 260 3.85 23.76 6.26
N ASP A 261 4.65 23.19 5.36
CA ASP A 261 4.39 21.90 4.74
C ASP A 261 4.81 20.71 5.62
N VAL A 262 4.83 20.88 6.94
CA VAL A 262 5.13 19.79 7.89
C VAL A 262 3.83 19.24 8.47
N PRO A 263 3.68 17.91 8.57
CA PRO A 263 2.59 17.30 9.32
C PRO A 263 2.54 17.80 10.77
N LEU A 264 1.32 17.95 11.28
CA LEU A 264 1.02 18.32 12.67
C LEU A 264 1.52 17.25 13.65
N PHE A 265 1.48 15.98 13.20
CA PHE A 265 2.06 14.82 13.84
C PHE A 265 3.15 14.22 12.96
N GLY A 266 4.39 14.23 13.45
CA GLY A 266 5.53 13.61 12.80
C GLY A 266 6.74 13.68 13.72
N MET A 267 7.57 12.62 13.75
CA MET A 267 8.86 12.71 14.43
C MET A 267 9.68 13.83 13.79
N PRO A 268 10.40 14.65 14.57
CA PRO A 268 11.28 15.66 13.99
C PRO A 268 12.20 14.97 12.99
N ARG A 269 12.36 15.57 11.80
CA ARG A 269 13.42 15.16 10.87
C ARG A 269 14.74 15.36 11.62
N THR A 270 15.28 14.29 12.18
CA THR A 270 16.66 14.22 12.67
C THR A 270 17.60 14.12 11.49
#